data_AF-A0A1H8N5T6-F1
#
_entry.id   AF-A0A1H8N5T6-F1
#
_cell.length_a   1.000
_cell.length_b   1.000
_cell.length_c   1.000
_cell.angle_alpha   90.00
_cell.angle_beta   90.00
_cell.angle_gamma   90.00
#
_symmetry.space_group_name_H-M   'P 1'
#
loop_
_entity.id
_entity.type
_entity.pdbx_description
1 polymer ?
#
loop_
_entity_poly.entity_id
_entity_poly.type
_entity_poly.pdbx_seq_one_letter_code
_entity_poly.pdbx_strand_id
1 'polypeptide(L)'
;MTEQTTILQEVGQAFRDHGLTSAITALIGGTVALLASVTRKAFTNDAMLARLDRELLAERTRVDRQRAEDRETEADRLERIEADIRAMRDLMFEAFQRGRTD
;
A
#
# COMPACT_ATOMS: atom_id res chain seq x y z
N MET A 1 -55.29 16.68 -11.68
CA MET A 1 -54.89 15.45 -12.39
C MET A 1 -53.42 15.62 -12.75
N THR A 2 -52.52 15.00 -11.99
CA THR A 2 -51.07 15.03 -12.24
C THR A 2 -50.69 13.70 -12.87
N GLU A 3 -50.56 13.66 -14.20
CA GLU A 3 -50.02 12.50 -14.89
C GLU A 3 -48.55 12.33 -14.49
N GLN A 4 -48.24 11.23 -13.81
CA GLN A 4 -46.86 10.80 -13.57
C GLN A 4 -46.32 10.20 -14.87
N THR A 5 -45.86 11.05 -15.78
CA THR A 5 -45.12 10.59 -16.96
C THR A 5 -43.77 10.04 -16.50
N THR A 6 -43.49 8.78 -16.84
CA THR A 6 -42.21 8.14 -16.54
C THR A 6 -41.11 8.76 -17.41
N ILE A 7 -39.88 8.92 -16.89
CA ILE A 7 -38.74 9.56 -17.59
C ILE A 7 -38.54 9.02 -19.02
N LEU A 8 -38.72 7.71 -19.20
CA LEU A 8 -38.63 7.03 -20.49
C LEU A 8 -39.66 7.53 -21.51
N GLN A 9 -40.86 7.87 -21.05
CA GLN A 9 -41.96 8.37 -21.88
C GLN A 9 -41.73 9.82 -22.29
N GLU A 10 -41.19 10.63 -21.38
CA GLU A 10 -40.82 12.02 -21.61
C GLU A 10 -39.65 12.14 -22.59
N VAL A 11 -38.62 11.29 -22.44
CA VAL A 11 -37.52 11.16 -23.41
C VAL A 11 -38.04 10.69 -24.77
N GLY A 12 -38.97 9.74 -24.80
CA GLY A 12 -39.58 9.24 -26.03
C GLY A 12 -40.43 10.29 -26.77
N GLN A 13 -41.13 11.17 -26.05
CA GLN A 13 -41.83 12.32 -26.62
C GLN A 13 -40.85 13.38 -27.13
N ALA A 14 -39.84 13.75 -26.34
CA ALA A 14 -38.84 14.72 -26.73
C ALA A 14 -38.07 14.31 -28.01
N PHE A 15 -37.79 13.02 -28.19
CA PHE A 15 -37.21 12.49 -29.42
C PHE A 15 -38.15 12.52 -30.62
N ARG A 16 -39.46 12.42 -30.40
CA ARG A 16 -40.46 12.47 -31.46
C ARG A 16 -40.70 13.90 -31.95
N ASP A 17 -40.69 14.85 -31.02
CA ASP A 17 -41.01 16.26 -31.29
C ASP A 17 -39.76 17.06 -31.71
N HIS A 18 -38.57 16.67 -31.24
CA HIS A 18 -37.31 17.41 -31.44
C HIS A 18 -36.13 16.52 -31.88
N GLY A 19 -36.40 15.42 -32.60
CA GLY A 19 -35.47 14.30 -32.81
C GLY A 19 -34.01 14.63 -33.14
N LEU A 20 -33.74 15.64 -33.96
CA LEU A 20 -32.36 16.06 -34.26
C LEU A 20 -31.71 16.76 -33.06
N THR A 21 -32.40 17.74 -32.49
CA THR A 21 -31.91 18.53 -31.35
C THR A 21 -31.75 17.66 -30.11
N SER A 22 -32.72 16.79 -29.81
CA SER A 22 -32.65 15.86 -28.69
C SER A 22 -31.51 14.86 -28.83
N ALA A 23 -31.25 14.36 -30.05
CA ALA A 23 -30.12 13.47 -30.33
C ALA A 23 -28.78 14.18 -30.10
N ILE A 24 -28.63 15.42 -30.56
CA ILE A 24 -27.40 16.21 -30.37
C ILE A 24 -27.19 16.50 -28.87
N THR A 25 -28.23 16.92 -28.16
CA THR A 25 -28.13 17.17 -26.72
C THR A 25 -27.81 15.91 -25.92
N ALA A 26 -28.42 14.77 -26.26
CA ALA A 26 -28.13 13.49 -25.62
C ALA A 26 -26.68 13.03 -25.90
N LEU A 27 -26.19 13.23 -27.11
CA LEU A 27 -24.81 12.90 -27.48
C LEU A 27 -23.80 13.77 -26.72
N ILE A 28 -24.01 15.08 -26.69
CA ILE A 28 -23.13 16.01 -25.98
C ILE A 28 -23.17 15.73 -24.48
N GLY A 29 -24.38 15.64 -23.90
CA GLY A 29 -24.57 15.36 -22.48
C GLY A 29 -23.99 14.00 -22.06
N GLY A 30 -24.19 12.97 -22.87
CA GLY A 30 -23.61 11.65 -22.65
C GLY A 30 -22.07 11.67 -22.70
N THR A 31 -21.49 12.39 -23.67
CA THR A 31 -20.04 12.51 -23.79
C THR A 31 -19.43 13.26 -22.59
N VAL A 32 -20.05 14.35 -22.15
CA VAL A 32 -19.62 15.09 -20.95
C VAL A 32 -19.73 14.23 -19.69
N ALA A 33 -20.82 13.46 -19.54
CA ALA A 33 -21.00 12.55 -18.42
C ALA A 33 -19.93 11.45 -18.38
N LEU A 34 -19.57 10.89 -19.55
CA LEU A 34 -18.48 9.92 -19.67
C LEU A 34 -17.13 10.52 -19.29
N LEU A 35 -16.80 11.71 -19.80
CA LEU A 35 -15.58 12.43 -19.45
C LEU A 35 -15.53 12.70 -17.94
N ALA A 36 -16.60 13.22 -17.35
CA ALA A 36 -16.67 13.48 -15.92
C ALA A 36 -16.47 12.20 -15.07
N SER A 37 -17.04 11.08 -15.52
CA SER A 37 -16.87 9.78 -14.86
C SER A 37 -15.43 9.27 -14.92
N VAL A 38 -14.82 9.31 -16.11
CA VAL A 38 -13.42 8.89 -16.32
C VAL A 38 -12.47 9.78 -15.52
N THR A 39 -12.66 11.10 -15.58
CA THR A 39 -11.86 12.08 -14.84
C THR A 39 -11.99 11.87 -13.33
N ARG A 40 -13.19 11.65 -12.80
CA ARG A 40 -13.40 11.31 -11.38
C ARG A 40 -12.66 10.02 -11.00
N LYS A 41 -12.74 8.98 -11.83
CA LYS A 41 -12.08 7.70 -11.57
C LYS A 41 -10.55 7.82 -11.63
N ALA A 42 -10.03 8.58 -12.59
CA ALA A 42 -8.60 8.87 -12.71
C ALA A 42 -8.08 9.63 -11.49
N PHE A 43 -8.72 10.74 -11.09
CA PHE A 43 -8.32 11.49 -9.89
C PHE A 43 -8.44 10.67 -8.60
N THR A 44 -9.45 9.80 -8.49
CA THR A 44 -9.59 8.92 -7.33
C THR A 44 -8.47 7.88 -7.31
N ASN A 45 -8.09 7.34 -8.47
CA ASN A 45 -7.00 6.39 -8.59
C ASN A 45 -5.65 7.02 -8.25
N ASP A 46 -5.37 8.23 -8.75
CA ASP A 46 -4.13 8.95 -8.44
C ASP A 46 -4.03 9.32 -6.96
N ALA A 47 -5.15 9.79 -6.37
CA ALA A 47 -5.22 10.07 -4.94
C ALA A 47 -5.02 8.79 -4.09
N MET A 48 -5.58 7.66 -4.55
CA MET A 48 -5.41 6.37 -3.90
C MET A 48 -3.96 5.86 -4.03
N LEU A 49 -3.35 6.00 -5.21
CA LEU A 49 -1.95 5.63 -5.45
C LEU A 49 -0.99 6.47 -4.59
N ALA A 50 -1.19 7.79 -4.54
CA ALA A 50 -0.38 8.68 -3.70
C ALA A 50 -0.56 8.44 -2.20
N ARG A 51 -1.69 7.86 -1.79
CA ARG A 51 -1.89 7.41 -0.42
C ARG A 51 -1.19 6.07 -0.16
N LEU A 52 -1.34 5.12 -1.08
CA LEU A 52 -0.72 3.81 -0.98
C LEU A 52 0.81 3.91 -0.96
N ASP A 53 1.39 4.80 -1.75
CA ASP A 53 2.84 5.04 -1.78
C ASP A 53 3.36 5.57 -0.44
N ARG A 54 2.61 6.48 0.19
CA ARG A 54 2.92 6.97 1.55
C ARG A 54 2.83 5.88 2.60
N GLU A 55 1.80 5.05 2.54
CA GLU A 55 1.62 3.91 3.45
C GLU A 55 2.76 2.89 3.26
N LEU A 56 3.14 2.59 2.01
CA LEU A 56 4.27 1.71 1.67
C LEU A 56 5.62 2.23 2.17
N LEU A 57 5.90 3.53 2.01
CA LEU A 57 7.15 4.13 2.49
C LEU A 57 7.27 4.07 4.02
N ALA A 58 6.16 4.33 4.72
CA ALA A 58 6.10 4.23 6.17
C ALA A 58 6.34 2.79 6.65
N GLU A 59 5.72 1.81 5.99
CA GLU A 59 5.89 0.40 6.32
C GLU A 59 7.32 -0.08 6.02
N ARG A 60 7.90 0.28 4.87
CA ARG A 60 9.30 -0.02 4.54
C ARG A 60 10.25 0.53 5.58
N THR A 61 10.09 1.80 5.97
CA THR A 61 10.93 2.42 6.99
C THR A 61 10.83 1.68 8.32
N ARG A 62 9.63 1.23 8.71
CA ARG A 62 9.42 0.43 9.92
C ARG A 62 10.14 -0.92 9.84
N VAL A 63 10.00 -1.63 8.73
CA VAL A 63 10.64 -2.94 8.51
C VAL A 63 12.15 -2.82 8.48
N ASP A 64 12.69 -1.80 7.80
CA ASP A 64 14.14 -1.59 7.72
C ASP A 64 14.74 -1.25 9.08
N ARG A 65 14.02 -0.47 9.90
CA ARG A 65 14.39 -0.23 11.29
C ARG A 65 14.37 -1.51 12.12
N GLN A 66 13.31 -2.31 12.01
CA GLN A 66 13.21 -3.58 12.72
C GLN A 66 14.36 -4.53 12.34
N ARG A 67 14.68 -4.62 11.05
CA ARG A 67 15.83 -5.42 10.58
C ARG A 67 17.17 -4.91 11.08
N ALA A 68 17.31 -3.61 11.33
CA ALA A 68 18.53 -3.06 11.91
C ALA A 68 18.66 -3.42 13.39
N GLU A 69 17.56 -3.29 14.14
CA GLU A 69 17.48 -3.67 15.56
C GLU A 69 17.70 -5.19 15.76
N ASP A 70 17.14 -6.01 14.87
CA ASP A 70 17.35 -7.47 14.87
C ASP A 70 18.84 -7.82 14.63
N ARG A 71 19.49 -7.14 13.67
CA ARG A 71 20.93 -7.32 13.37
C ARG A 71 21.82 -6.90 14.55
N GLU A 72 21.48 -5.82 15.23
CA GLU A 72 22.18 -5.35 16.43
C GLU A 72 22.04 -6.35 17.58
N THR A 73 20.81 -6.80 17.85
CA THR A 73 20.54 -7.80 18.89
C THR A 73 21.27 -9.11 18.63
N GLU A 74 21.32 -9.54 17.36
CA GLU A 74 22.05 -10.74 16.97
C GLU A 74 23.57 -10.57 17.13
N ALA A 75 24.12 -9.40 16.80
CA ALA A 75 25.53 -9.10 17.00
C ALA A 75 25.93 -9.14 18.49
N ASP A 76 25.14 -8.51 19.37
CA ASP A 76 25.36 -8.54 20.82
C ASP A 76 25.30 -9.97 21.37
N ARG A 77 24.36 -10.77 20.85
CA ARG A 77 24.24 -12.18 21.24
C ARG A 77 25.49 -12.97 20.82
N LEU A 78 26.01 -12.74 19.62
CA LEU A 78 27.22 -13.39 19.13
C LEU A 78 28.46 -12.98 19.95
N GLU A 79 28.59 -11.71 20.31
CA GLU A 79 29.69 -11.22 21.15
C GLU A 79 29.70 -11.92 22.51
N ARG A 80 28.53 -12.09 23.13
CA ARG A 80 28.42 -12.80 24.41
C ARG A 80 28.82 -14.26 24.31
N ILE A 81 28.42 -14.94 23.23
CA ILE A 81 28.80 -16.34 22.98
C ILE A 81 30.32 -16.43 22.76
N GLU A 82 30.92 -15.50 22.01
CA GLU A 82 32.36 -15.48 21.81
C GLU A 82 33.13 -15.29 23.13
N ALA A 83 32.65 -14.38 23.99
CA ALA A 83 33.24 -14.15 25.30
C ALA A 83 33.20 -15.40 26.18
N ASP A 84 32.08 -16.13 26.18
CA ASP A 84 31.91 -17.38 26.94
C ASP A 84 32.84 -18.49 26.41
N ILE A 85 32.90 -18.66 25.08
CA ILE A 85 33.83 -19.61 24.44
C ILE A 85 35.27 -19.29 24.84
N ARG A 86 35.64 -18.01 24.86
CA ARG A 86 36.99 -17.57 25.24
C ARG A 86 37.28 -17.88 26.71
N ALA A 87 36.33 -17.63 27.61
CA ALA A 87 36.45 -17.95 29.03
C ALA A 87 36.59 -19.45 29.28
N MET A 88 35.75 -20.27 28.63
CA MET A 88 35.85 -21.74 28.71
C MET A 88 37.20 -22.25 28.21
N ARG A 89 37.66 -21.73 27.08
CA ARG A 89 38.97 -22.07 26.51
C ARG A 89 40.08 -21.80 27.52
N ASP A 90 40.08 -20.63 28.14
CA ASP A 90 41.11 -20.23 29.09
C ASP A 90 41.11 -21.13 30.34
N LEU A 91 39.92 -21.47 30.87
CA LEU A 91 39.78 -22.43 31.97
C LEU A 91 40.34 -23.82 31.62
N MET A 92 40.05 -24.33 30.43
CA MET A 92 40.57 -25.62 29.96
C MET A 92 42.10 -25.60 29.78
N PHE A 93 42.65 -24.49 29.27
CA PHE A 93 44.10 -24.32 29.15
C PHE A 93 44.78 -24.28 30.52
N GLU A 94 44.20 -23.59 31.49
CA GLU A 94 44.73 -23.53 32.86
C GLU A 94 44.72 -24.91 33.52
N ALA A 95 43.61 -25.64 33.44
CA ALA A 95 43.49 -27.01 33.94
C ALA A 95 44.52 -27.95 33.30
N PHE A 96 44.74 -27.84 31.99
CA PHE A 96 45.73 -28.64 31.26
C PHE A 96 47.18 -28.28 31.62
N GLN A 97 47.48 -27.02 31.95
CA GLN A 97 48.80 -26.61 32.41
C GLN A 97 49.09 -27.08 33.83
N ARG A 98 48.08 -27.03 34.72
CA ARG A 98 48.21 -27.47 36.11
C ARG A 98 48.44 -28.98 36.23
N GLY A 99 47.81 -29.80 35.39
CA GLY A 99 48.07 -31.24 35.33
C GLY A 99 49.44 -31.65 34.75
N ARG A 100 50.26 -30.69 34.30
CA ARG A 100 51.61 -30.92 33.76
C ARG A 100 52.72 -30.47 34.71
N THR A 101 52.36 -29.86 35.83
CA THR A 101 53.27 -29.28 36.84
C THR A 101 53.27 -30.04 38.18
N ASP A 102 52.40 -31.04 38.34
CA ASP A 102 52.54 -32.16 39.28
C ASP A 102 53.17 -33.37 38.56
#